data_AF-A0A1Q4EA53-F1
#
_entry.id   AF-A0A1Q4EA53-F1
#
_cell.length_a   1.000
_cell.length_b   1.000
_cell.length_c   1.000
_cell.angle_alpha   90.00
_cell.angle_beta   90.00
_cell.angle_gamma   90.00
#
_symmetry.space_group_name_H-M   'P 1'
#
loop_
_entity.id
_entity.type
_entity.pdbx_description
1 polymer ?
#
loop_
_entity_poly.entity_id
_entity_poly.type
_entity_poly.pdbx_seq_one_letter_code
_entity_poly.pdbx_strand_id
1 'polypeptide(L)'
;MGGDPMATVPSFPTAGAFSVRVPPVLMALLGLLMLAAVALPLWLVTHTPRAVVHKPAPVKVSHRVVPKTELPEVEPVELQVVTPDDARTWNASIPFSTLPNPAARPFNIYGAEDSRARAVDCLAAAVYYEAGDDAVGERAVAQVIINRARHPAFPKTICGVVFQGSERSTGCQFTFTCDGAMLRYTPTATAWERARYIARAALTGSVYKPVGHATHYHTDWVVPYWSASLEKITEVSTHLFFRWTGWWGTPPAFNRTYAGIEPNIALMARLSPGAFQSDPSLETLLPGAVGTDGAFVDPASIPQSAVPAPMAAEGGDSNNFMLTLPKGINPDAFAALAIRTCGERPYCKFMAWADAKQTPARLPLSSAQVSTMSFSYLRDETQGFAKALWNCGQFRRPSPVQCMRAQIPAEAAPATVAPPIPGATPIAAPAPLAGIRRKAEVAAPPAGTPAQDKAMVSLTLPAPKPSPTPRPTPEPR
;
A
#
# COMPACT_ATOMS: atom_id res chain seq x y z
N MET A 1 -49.60 80.52 28.15
CA MET A 1 -48.23 80.35 28.67
C MET A 1 -47.46 79.54 27.65
N GLY A 2 -46.31 80.05 27.19
CA GLY A 2 -45.29 79.29 26.45
C GLY A 2 -45.50 79.17 24.94
N GLY A 3 -45.33 80.25 24.18
CA GLY A 3 -45.01 80.17 22.76
C GLY A 3 -43.49 80.15 22.59
N ASP A 4 -42.94 79.05 22.09
CA ASP A 4 -41.52 78.91 21.78
C ASP A 4 -41.24 79.33 20.32
N PRO A 5 -40.16 80.09 20.06
CA PRO A 5 -39.88 80.61 18.73
C PRO A 5 -39.16 79.59 17.84
N MET A 6 -39.52 79.62 16.55
CA MET A 6 -38.84 78.93 15.46
C MET A 6 -37.34 79.28 15.42
N ALA A 7 -36.49 78.25 15.42
CA ALA A 7 -35.06 78.38 15.20
C ALA A 7 -34.76 78.73 13.74
N THR A 8 -34.06 79.85 13.55
CA THR A 8 -33.58 80.41 12.29
C THR A 8 -32.46 79.54 11.70
N VAL A 9 -32.61 79.10 10.44
CA VAL A 9 -31.56 78.43 9.65
C VAL A 9 -30.52 79.48 9.22
N PRO A 10 -29.20 79.27 9.41
CA PRO A 10 -28.20 80.20 8.92
C PRO A 10 -27.99 80.04 7.41
N SER A 11 -28.09 81.16 6.70
CA SER A 11 -27.79 81.29 5.27
C SER A 11 -26.29 81.09 5.00
N PHE A 12 -25.95 80.17 4.10
CA PHE A 12 -24.57 79.99 3.63
C PHE A 12 -24.11 81.18 2.79
N PRO A 13 -22.90 81.72 3.01
CA PRO A 13 -22.35 82.76 2.17
C PRO A 13 -22.00 82.19 0.79
N THR A 14 -22.43 82.90 -0.26
CA THR A 14 -21.98 82.68 -1.64
C THR A 14 -20.46 82.80 -1.72
N ALA A 15 -19.79 81.72 -2.13
CA ALA A 15 -18.35 81.68 -2.32
C ALA A 15 -17.90 82.75 -3.32
N GLY A 16 -17.18 83.76 -2.83
CA GLY A 16 -16.45 84.71 -3.67
C GLY A 16 -15.36 83.98 -4.46
N ALA A 17 -15.30 84.24 -5.76
CA ALA A 17 -14.27 83.72 -6.64
C ALA A 17 -12.90 84.33 -6.25
N PHE A 18 -12.14 83.62 -5.41
CA PHE A 18 -10.73 83.92 -5.18
C PHE A 18 -9.93 83.49 -6.41
N SER A 19 -9.49 84.46 -7.20
CA SER A 19 -8.55 84.24 -8.30
C SER A 19 -7.14 84.04 -7.75
N VAL A 20 -6.78 82.80 -7.45
CA VAL A 20 -5.44 82.42 -6.99
C VAL A 20 -4.50 82.45 -8.21
N ARG A 21 -3.57 83.40 -8.25
CA ARG A 21 -2.46 83.39 -9.22
C ARG A 21 -1.49 82.27 -8.85
N VAL A 22 -1.65 81.12 -9.50
CA VAL A 22 -0.72 79.99 -9.37
C VAL A 22 0.58 80.35 -10.13
N PRO A 23 1.76 80.29 -9.49
CA PRO A 23 3.01 80.60 -10.17
C PRO A 23 3.26 79.60 -11.33
N PRO A 24 3.83 80.05 -12.45
CA PRO A 24 3.99 79.23 -13.66
C PRO A 24 4.83 77.97 -13.43
N VAL A 25 5.76 78.01 -12.47
CA VAL A 25 6.57 76.85 -12.05
C VAL A 25 5.72 75.77 -11.37
N LEU A 26 4.76 76.16 -10.54
CA LEU A 26 3.87 75.22 -9.86
C LEU A 26 2.87 74.59 -10.85
N MET A 27 2.39 75.36 -11.83
CA MET A 27 1.58 74.84 -12.94
C MET A 27 2.35 73.81 -13.78
N ALA A 28 3.64 74.08 -14.07
CA ALA A 28 4.48 73.14 -14.80
C ALA A 28 4.73 71.84 -14.01
N LEU A 29 4.99 71.94 -12.70
CA LEU A 29 5.18 70.77 -11.82
C LEU A 29 3.91 69.94 -11.67
N LEU A 30 2.75 70.58 -11.50
CA LEU A 30 1.45 69.90 -11.45
C LEU A 30 1.12 69.23 -12.79
N GLY A 31 1.45 69.89 -13.91
CA GLY A 31 1.33 69.30 -15.25
C GLY A 31 2.18 68.04 -15.41
N LEU A 32 3.44 68.08 -14.99
CA LEU A 32 4.34 66.92 -15.02
C LEU A 32 3.87 65.77 -14.12
N LEU A 33 3.38 66.08 -12.92
CA LEU A 33 2.80 65.09 -12.00
C LEU A 33 1.56 64.42 -12.58
N MET A 34 0.66 65.19 -13.19
CA MET A 34 -0.53 64.64 -13.87
C MET A 34 -0.13 63.78 -15.07
N LEU A 35 0.88 64.21 -15.84
CA LEU A 35 1.37 63.46 -16.98
C LEU A 35 1.99 62.12 -16.54
N ALA A 36 2.78 62.13 -15.46
CA ALA A 36 3.35 60.91 -14.86
C ALA A 36 2.27 59.99 -14.29
N ALA A 37 1.24 60.54 -13.62
CA ALA A 37 0.13 59.79 -13.06
C ALA A 37 -0.70 59.04 -14.12
N VAL A 38 -0.70 59.50 -15.37
CA VAL A 38 -1.37 58.83 -16.50
C VAL A 38 -0.41 57.93 -17.27
N ALA A 39 0.80 58.42 -17.58
CA ALA A 39 1.77 57.70 -18.40
C ALA A 39 2.30 56.44 -17.72
N LEU A 40 2.52 56.47 -16.39
CA LEU A 40 3.08 55.34 -15.65
C LEU A 40 2.16 54.12 -15.60
N PRO A 41 0.86 54.21 -15.24
CA PRO A 41 -0.04 53.05 -15.29
C PRO A 41 -0.28 52.57 -16.74
N LEU A 42 -0.33 53.47 -17.73
CA LEU A 42 -0.48 53.08 -19.13
C LEU A 42 0.74 52.29 -19.63
N TRP A 43 1.95 52.71 -19.24
CA TRP A 43 3.18 51.98 -19.52
C TRP A 43 3.18 50.61 -18.82
N LEU A 44 2.76 50.54 -17.55
CA LEU A 44 2.65 49.27 -16.83
C LEU A 44 1.68 48.30 -17.53
N VAL A 45 0.48 48.73 -17.88
CA VAL A 45 -0.54 47.87 -18.53
C VAL A 45 -0.09 47.38 -19.90
N THR A 46 0.64 48.21 -20.65
CA THR A 46 1.14 47.86 -22.00
C THR A 46 2.40 47.00 -21.97
N HIS A 47 3.20 47.08 -20.90
CA HIS A 47 4.49 46.39 -20.79
C HIS A 47 4.49 45.23 -19.78
N THR A 48 3.39 44.99 -19.05
CA THR A 48 3.26 43.76 -18.26
C THR A 48 3.16 42.55 -19.19
N PRO A 49 4.07 41.56 -19.09
CA PRO A 49 3.99 40.35 -19.89
C PRO A 49 2.69 39.61 -19.56
N ARG A 50 1.95 39.22 -20.61
CA ARG A 50 0.71 38.44 -20.46
C ARG A 50 1.06 37.13 -19.73
N ALA A 51 0.56 36.97 -18.51
CA ALA A 51 0.60 35.69 -17.82
C ALA A 51 -0.20 34.69 -18.66
N VAL A 52 0.50 33.76 -19.31
CA VAL A 52 -0.13 32.63 -19.98
C VAL A 52 -0.66 31.72 -18.87
N VAL A 53 -1.91 31.94 -18.47
CA VAL A 53 -2.62 31.00 -17.62
C VAL A 53 -2.91 29.77 -18.49
N HIS A 54 -2.04 28.75 -18.38
CA HIS A 54 -2.37 27.42 -18.86
C HIS A 54 -3.57 26.94 -18.04
N LYS A 55 -4.76 27.02 -18.63
CA LYS A 55 -5.92 26.32 -18.10
C LYS A 55 -5.59 24.83 -18.18
N PRO A 56 -5.42 24.10 -17.06
CA PRO A 56 -5.29 22.66 -17.15
C PRO A 56 -6.53 22.11 -17.87
N ALA A 57 -6.34 21.14 -18.76
CA ALA A 57 -7.46 20.45 -19.37
C ALA A 57 -8.38 19.95 -18.24
N PRO A 58 -9.71 20.13 -18.33
CA PRO A 58 -10.60 19.65 -17.30
C PRO A 58 -10.46 18.13 -17.22
N VAL A 59 -9.79 17.68 -16.16
CA VAL A 59 -9.84 16.27 -15.75
C VAL A 59 -11.31 16.00 -15.50
N LYS A 60 -11.92 15.16 -16.33
CA LYS A 60 -13.24 14.61 -16.05
C LYS A 60 -13.09 13.73 -14.82
N VAL A 61 -13.22 14.32 -13.64
CA VAL A 61 -13.44 13.59 -12.40
C VAL A 61 -14.69 12.77 -12.67
N SER A 62 -14.54 11.46 -12.79
CA SER A 62 -15.66 10.59 -13.07
C SER A 62 -16.64 10.72 -11.92
N HIS A 63 -17.80 11.32 -12.16
CA HIS A 63 -18.94 11.25 -11.25
C HIS A 63 -19.55 9.85 -11.28
N ARG A 64 -18.73 8.80 -11.13
CA ARG A 64 -19.22 7.44 -10.97
C ARG A 64 -19.85 7.38 -9.58
N VAL A 65 -21.17 7.50 -9.54
CA VAL A 65 -21.96 7.16 -8.36
C VAL A 65 -21.81 5.66 -8.20
N VAL A 66 -20.88 5.22 -7.34
CA VAL A 66 -20.66 3.80 -7.06
C VAL A 66 -21.95 3.23 -6.44
N PRO A 67 -22.60 2.24 -7.08
CA PRO A 67 -23.78 1.60 -6.51
C PRO A 67 -23.43 0.96 -5.15
N LYS A 68 -24.36 1.03 -4.19
CA LYS A 68 -24.16 0.52 -2.81
C LYS A 68 -23.83 -0.98 -2.72
N THR A 69 -24.09 -1.73 -3.79
CA THR A 69 -23.98 -3.19 -3.82
C THR A 69 -22.57 -3.68 -4.16
N GLU A 70 -21.77 -2.87 -4.83
CA GLU A 70 -20.42 -3.24 -5.25
C GLU A 70 -19.41 -2.65 -4.25
N LEU A 71 -18.77 -3.51 -3.45
CA LEU A 71 -17.63 -3.10 -2.63
C LEU A 71 -16.51 -2.70 -3.58
N PRO A 72 -16.01 -1.47 -3.50
CA PRO A 72 -14.91 -1.08 -4.37
C PRO A 72 -13.66 -1.89 -4.00
N GLU A 73 -12.98 -2.40 -5.02
CA GLU A 73 -11.74 -3.16 -4.85
C GLU A 73 -10.65 -2.26 -4.26
N VAL A 74 -9.96 -2.76 -3.23
CA VAL A 74 -8.78 -2.11 -2.67
C VAL A 74 -7.59 -2.62 -3.47
N GLU A 75 -7.31 -1.95 -4.58
CA GLU A 75 -6.22 -2.34 -5.48
C GLU A 75 -4.84 -1.99 -4.87
N PRO A 76 -3.77 -2.76 -5.18
CA PRO A 76 -2.42 -2.47 -4.70
C PRO A 76 -1.87 -1.13 -5.21
N VAL A 77 -0.95 -0.54 -4.44
CA VAL A 77 -0.35 0.77 -4.74
C VAL A 77 0.67 0.65 -5.87
N GLU A 78 0.25 0.86 -7.12
CA GLU A 78 1.16 1.19 -8.21
C GLU A 78 1.41 2.71 -8.18
N LEU A 79 2.64 3.13 -7.87
CA LEU A 79 3.00 4.55 -7.88
C LEU A 79 3.33 4.98 -9.30
N GLN A 80 2.77 6.10 -9.74
CA GLN A 80 3.23 6.72 -10.97
C GLN A 80 4.66 7.24 -10.75
N VAL A 81 5.57 6.93 -11.67
CA VAL A 81 6.97 7.39 -11.59
C VAL A 81 7.03 8.86 -12.00
N VAL A 82 6.88 9.74 -11.01
CA VAL A 82 6.91 11.19 -11.13
C VAL A 82 7.97 11.73 -10.15
N THR A 83 8.63 12.84 -10.47
CA THR A 83 9.58 13.44 -9.53
C THR A 83 8.85 13.99 -8.30
N PRO A 84 9.49 14.04 -7.11
CA PRO A 84 8.85 14.59 -5.91
C PRO A 84 8.27 16.01 -6.07
N ASP A 85 8.96 16.90 -6.79
CA ASP A 85 8.51 18.29 -6.96
C ASP A 85 7.33 18.40 -7.95
N ASP A 86 7.35 17.60 -9.01
CA ASP A 86 6.22 17.48 -9.92
C ASP A 86 5.00 16.88 -9.21
N ALA A 87 5.22 15.88 -8.34
CA ALA A 87 4.18 15.29 -7.52
C ALA A 87 3.55 16.30 -6.55
N ARG A 88 4.36 17.13 -5.88
CA ARG A 88 3.85 18.23 -5.03
C ARG A 88 3.02 19.22 -5.82
N THR A 89 3.52 19.64 -6.98
CA THR A 89 2.82 20.58 -7.87
C THR A 89 1.48 20.01 -8.34
N TRP A 90 1.47 18.74 -8.74
CA TRP A 90 0.26 18.01 -9.14
C TRP A 90 -0.75 17.93 -8.00
N ASN A 91 -0.32 17.46 -6.83
CA ASN A 91 -1.18 17.28 -5.67
C ASN A 91 -1.76 18.60 -5.15
N ALA A 92 -1.00 19.68 -5.22
CA ALA A 92 -1.45 21.03 -4.89
C ALA A 92 -2.52 21.56 -5.88
N SER A 93 -2.46 21.13 -7.15
CA SER A 93 -3.45 21.54 -8.17
C SER A 93 -4.82 20.88 -7.98
N ILE A 94 -4.88 19.72 -7.33
CA ILE A 94 -6.14 19.04 -7.01
C ILE A 94 -6.82 19.77 -5.84
N PRO A 95 -8.07 20.26 -5.96
CA PRO A 95 -8.74 20.92 -4.85
C PRO A 95 -9.16 19.93 -3.75
N PHE A 96 -9.30 20.42 -2.53
CA PHE A 96 -9.98 19.67 -1.46
C PHE A 96 -11.49 19.63 -1.70
N SER A 97 -12.13 18.55 -1.27
CA SER A 97 -13.58 18.38 -1.29
C SER A 97 -14.25 19.45 -0.43
N THR A 98 -15.30 20.07 -0.97
CA THR A 98 -16.15 21.04 -0.26
C THR A 98 -17.30 20.37 0.49
N LEU A 99 -17.44 19.05 0.36
CA LEU A 99 -18.48 18.29 1.04
C LEU A 99 -18.19 18.17 2.54
N PRO A 100 -19.22 17.96 3.38
CA PRO A 100 -19.03 17.78 4.81
C PRO A 100 -18.06 16.63 5.13
N ASN A 101 -17.09 16.91 6.00
CA ASN A 101 -16.15 15.93 6.55
C ASN A 101 -16.38 15.76 8.07
N PRO A 102 -17.49 15.12 8.49
CA PRO A 102 -17.77 14.94 9.91
C PRO A 102 -16.73 14.01 10.55
N ALA A 103 -16.43 14.26 11.82
CA ALA A 103 -15.59 13.39 12.62
C ALA A 103 -16.17 11.97 12.68
N ALA A 104 -15.30 10.96 12.65
CA ALA A 104 -15.72 9.58 12.90
C ALA A 104 -16.29 9.42 14.31
N ARG A 105 -17.16 8.43 14.50
CA ARG A 105 -17.63 8.06 15.85
C ARG A 105 -16.46 7.50 16.68
N PRO A 106 -16.40 7.73 18.00
CA PRO A 106 -15.45 7.07 18.89
C PRO A 106 -15.42 5.56 18.67
N PHE A 107 -14.22 4.98 18.77
CA PHE A 107 -13.98 3.56 18.61
C PHE A 107 -13.49 2.97 19.93
N ASN A 108 -14.14 1.90 20.38
CA ASN A 108 -13.78 1.19 21.59
C ASN A 108 -13.58 -0.28 21.23
N ILE A 109 -12.35 -0.77 21.41
CA ILE A 109 -12.08 -2.20 21.25
C ILE A 109 -12.58 -2.98 22.47
N TYR A 110 -12.87 -4.25 22.23
CA TYR A 110 -13.27 -5.23 23.24
C TYR A 110 -12.57 -6.56 22.96
N GLY A 111 -12.68 -7.52 23.86
CA GLY A 111 -12.05 -8.84 23.71
C GLY A 111 -11.03 -9.12 24.81
N ALA A 112 -10.41 -10.30 24.70
CA ALA A 112 -9.42 -10.78 25.67
C ALA A 112 -8.21 -9.82 25.75
N GLU A 113 -7.53 -9.84 26.89
CA GLU A 113 -6.42 -8.92 27.18
C GLU A 113 -5.28 -9.04 26.17
N ASP A 114 -4.94 -10.26 25.78
CA ASP A 114 -3.95 -10.56 24.74
C ASP A 114 -4.33 -9.89 23.41
N SER A 115 -5.59 -10.01 22.99
CA SER A 115 -6.10 -9.42 21.75
C SER A 115 -6.10 -7.89 21.82
N ARG A 116 -6.45 -7.31 22.97
CA ARG A 116 -6.37 -5.84 23.16
C ARG A 116 -4.92 -5.35 23.11
N ALA A 117 -4.00 -6.08 23.73
CA ALA A 117 -2.57 -5.75 23.70
C ALA A 117 -2.01 -5.83 22.26
N ARG A 118 -2.34 -6.91 21.52
CA ARG A 118 -1.97 -7.05 20.10
C ARG A 118 -2.51 -5.91 19.25
N ALA A 119 -3.77 -5.51 19.46
CA ALA A 119 -4.38 -4.40 18.70
C ALA A 119 -3.63 -3.08 18.91
N VAL A 120 -3.29 -2.78 20.18
CA VAL A 120 -2.50 -1.60 20.54
C VAL A 120 -1.15 -1.62 19.85
N ASP A 121 -0.46 -2.74 19.89
CA ASP A 121 0.92 -2.82 19.41
C ASP A 121 0.99 -2.86 17.88
N CYS A 122 0.05 -3.51 17.19
CA CYS A 122 -0.08 -3.43 15.74
C CYS A 122 -0.38 -2.00 15.28
N LEU A 123 -1.28 -1.30 15.96
CA LEU A 123 -1.57 0.10 15.65
C LEU A 123 -0.35 0.99 15.94
N ALA A 124 0.35 0.76 17.04
CA ALA A 124 1.56 1.49 17.43
C ALA A 124 2.66 1.32 16.37
N ALA A 125 2.90 0.10 15.89
CA ALA A 125 3.85 -0.14 14.81
C ALA A 125 3.45 0.64 13.56
N ALA A 126 2.19 0.56 13.15
CA ALA A 126 1.74 1.26 11.95
C ALA A 126 1.93 2.77 12.05
N VAL A 127 1.51 3.40 13.15
CA VAL A 127 1.64 4.85 13.29
C VAL A 127 3.11 5.28 13.34
N TYR A 128 3.97 4.51 14.02
CA TYR A 128 5.40 4.81 14.11
C TYR A 128 6.09 4.74 12.75
N TYR A 129 5.89 3.66 11.98
CA TYR A 129 6.58 3.51 10.69
C TYR A 129 6.03 4.44 9.59
N GLU A 130 4.77 4.89 9.72
CA GLU A 130 4.15 5.77 8.73
C GLU A 130 4.35 7.26 9.03
N ALA A 131 4.43 7.65 10.31
CA ALA A 131 4.54 9.05 10.71
C ALA A 131 5.84 9.39 11.45
N GLY A 132 6.63 8.40 11.88
CA GLY A 132 7.90 8.61 12.58
C GLY A 132 7.74 9.32 13.93
N ASP A 133 8.45 10.43 14.10
CA ASP A 133 8.38 11.27 15.31
C ASP A 133 7.39 12.44 15.19
N ASP A 134 6.23 12.20 14.57
CA ASP A 134 5.14 13.17 14.45
C ASP A 134 3.86 12.65 15.13
N ALA A 135 3.61 13.10 16.37
CA ALA A 135 2.40 12.75 17.13
C ALA A 135 1.08 13.22 16.46
N VAL A 136 1.13 14.21 15.57
CA VAL A 136 -0.05 14.66 14.80
C VAL A 136 -0.30 13.68 13.66
N GLY A 137 0.74 13.35 12.89
CA GLY A 137 0.71 12.34 11.84
C GLY A 137 0.27 10.97 12.36
N GLU A 138 0.78 10.54 13.51
CA GLU A 138 0.42 9.25 14.12
C GLU A 138 -1.07 9.15 14.45
N ARG A 139 -1.65 10.21 15.03
CA ARG A 139 -3.10 10.26 15.32
C ARG A 139 -3.92 10.21 14.03
N ALA A 140 -3.41 10.81 12.95
CA ALA A 140 -4.07 10.81 11.66
C ALA A 140 -4.06 9.41 11.02
N VAL A 141 -2.92 8.74 11.01
CA VAL A 141 -2.77 7.34 10.53
C VAL A 141 -3.61 6.38 11.38
N ALA A 142 -3.61 6.55 12.70
CA ALA A 142 -4.43 5.74 13.60
C ALA A 142 -5.92 5.80 13.24
N GLN A 143 -6.41 7.01 12.96
CA GLN A 143 -7.80 7.21 12.57
C GLN A 143 -8.13 6.51 11.25
N VAL A 144 -7.22 6.52 10.27
CA VAL A 144 -7.40 5.79 8.99
C VAL A 144 -7.50 4.29 9.22
N ILE A 145 -6.63 3.71 10.05
CA ILE A 145 -6.65 2.27 10.34
C ILE A 145 -7.96 1.86 11.02
N ILE A 146 -8.42 2.66 11.98
CA ILE A 146 -9.71 2.44 12.66
C ILE A 146 -10.88 2.59 11.67
N ASN A 147 -10.83 3.57 10.77
CA ASN A 147 -11.83 3.76 9.73
C ASN A 147 -11.88 2.54 8.80
N ARG A 148 -10.74 1.98 8.40
CA ARG A 148 -10.65 0.73 7.63
C ARG A 148 -11.29 -0.43 8.39
N ALA A 149 -10.94 -0.65 9.65
CA ALA A 149 -11.54 -1.72 10.46
C ALA A 149 -13.08 -1.67 10.50
N ARG A 150 -13.66 -0.46 10.44
CA ARG A 150 -15.11 -0.22 10.41
C ARG A 150 -15.75 -0.25 9.02
N HIS A 151 -14.95 -0.14 7.96
CA HIS A 151 -15.43 -0.08 6.58
C HIS A 151 -15.43 -1.48 5.94
N PRO A 152 -16.52 -1.95 5.29
CA PRO A 152 -16.67 -3.32 4.82
C PRO A 152 -15.60 -3.82 3.85
N ALA A 153 -14.92 -2.94 3.12
CA ALA A 153 -13.86 -3.32 2.17
C ALA A 153 -12.53 -3.81 2.82
N PHE A 154 -12.35 -3.68 4.14
CA PHE A 154 -11.09 -4.00 4.82
C PHE A 154 -11.25 -5.11 5.88
N PRO A 155 -10.16 -5.70 6.40
CA PRO A 155 -10.20 -6.61 7.54
C PRO A 155 -10.88 -6.00 8.79
N LYS A 156 -11.35 -6.85 9.70
CA LYS A 156 -12.11 -6.45 10.92
C LYS A 156 -11.28 -6.50 12.20
N THR A 157 -9.98 -6.60 12.04
CA THR A 157 -8.99 -6.60 13.11
C THR A 157 -7.95 -5.53 12.82
N ILE A 158 -7.36 -4.93 13.85
CA ILE A 158 -6.37 -3.87 13.69
C ILE A 158 -5.11 -4.44 13.08
N CYS A 159 -4.60 -5.56 13.61
CA CYS A 159 -3.46 -6.25 13.01
C CYS A 159 -3.77 -6.72 11.58
N GLY A 160 -4.99 -7.17 11.32
CA GLY A 160 -5.39 -7.58 9.97
C GLY A 160 -5.37 -6.43 8.97
N VAL A 161 -5.76 -5.21 9.36
CA VAL A 161 -5.65 -4.02 8.51
C VAL A 161 -4.19 -3.62 8.30
N VAL A 162 -3.38 -3.62 9.37
CA VAL A 162 -1.97 -3.20 9.31
C VAL A 162 -1.14 -4.14 8.45
N PHE A 163 -1.33 -5.45 8.59
CA PHE A 163 -0.55 -6.46 7.87
C PHE A 163 -1.24 -6.97 6.60
N GLN A 164 -2.28 -6.27 6.12
CA GLN A 164 -3.00 -6.64 4.91
C GLN A 164 -2.06 -6.67 3.71
N GLY A 165 -1.95 -7.83 3.06
CA GLY A 165 -1.15 -8.00 1.86
C GLY A 165 0.34 -8.23 2.11
N SER A 166 0.79 -8.28 3.37
CA SER A 166 2.18 -8.63 3.72
C SER A 166 2.59 -10.02 3.20
N GLU A 167 1.62 -10.90 2.93
CA GLU A 167 1.81 -12.22 2.34
C GLU A 167 1.83 -12.24 0.79
N ARG A 168 1.60 -11.10 0.12
CA ARG A 168 1.40 -11.00 -1.33
C ARG A 168 2.63 -10.42 -2.02
N SER A 169 2.92 -10.89 -3.24
CA SER A 169 3.97 -10.32 -4.10
C SER A 169 3.56 -9.03 -4.79
N THR A 170 2.26 -8.73 -4.83
CA THR A 170 1.68 -7.55 -5.51
C THR A 170 1.81 -6.25 -4.70
N GLY A 171 2.41 -6.31 -3.51
CA GLY A 171 2.57 -5.16 -2.62
C GLY A 171 1.71 -5.24 -1.36
N CYS A 172 2.10 -4.44 -0.38
CA CYS A 172 1.52 -4.41 0.97
C CYS A 172 0.74 -3.13 1.18
N GLN A 173 -0.29 -3.19 2.03
CA GLN A 173 -1.07 -2.01 2.35
C GLN A 173 -0.24 -0.95 3.08
N PHE A 174 0.66 -1.39 3.95
CA PHE A 174 1.65 -0.56 4.63
C PHE A 174 3.03 -1.09 4.26
N THR A 175 3.87 -0.27 3.64
CA THR A 175 5.12 -0.74 3.01
C THR A 175 6.11 -1.30 4.01
N PHE A 176 6.10 -0.78 5.25
CA PHE A 176 6.98 -1.23 6.33
C PHE A 176 6.82 -2.73 6.67
N THR A 177 5.67 -3.32 6.31
CA THR A 177 5.37 -4.74 6.56
C THR A 177 6.05 -5.69 5.57
N CYS A 178 6.65 -5.17 4.48
CA CYS A 178 7.34 -6.00 3.49
C CYS A 178 8.64 -5.41 2.91
N ASP A 179 8.94 -4.13 3.13
CA ASP A 179 10.21 -3.50 2.71
C ASP A 179 11.38 -3.76 3.69
N GLY A 180 11.16 -4.62 4.69
CA GLY A 180 12.13 -4.95 5.73
C GLY A 180 12.40 -3.82 6.73
N ALA A 181 11.62 -2.73 6.76
CA ALA A 181 11.82 -1.63 7.71
C ALA A 181 11.77 -2.10 9.17
N MET A 182 10.91 -3.05 9.50
CA MET A 182 10.84 -3.65 10.85
C MET A 182 12.11 -4.43 11.25
N LEU A 183 12.92 -4.84 10.27
CA LEU A 183 14.21 -5.50 10.51
C LEU A 183 15.37 -4.49 10.58
N ARG A 184 15.25 -3.38 9.83
CA ARG A 184 16.29 -2.36 9.71
C ARG A 184 16.23 -1.30 10.80
N TYR A 185 15.03 -0.97 11.27
CA TYR A 185 14.80 0.16 12.19
C TYR A 185 13.94 -0.27 13.37
N THR A 186 14.51 -0.14 14.57
CA THR A 186 13.79 -0.35 15.83
C THR A 186 13.50 1.01 16.47
N PRO A 187 12.25 1.28 16.92
CA PRO A 187 11.93 2.51 17.62
C PRO A 187 12.74 2.65 18.90
N THR A 188 13.07 3.88 19.28
CA THR A 188 13.55 4.17 20.63
C THR A 188 12.43 3.88 21.64
N ALA A 189 12.78 3.63 22.90
CA ALA A 189 11.78 3.37 23.94
C ALA A 189 10.75 4.50 24.04
N THR A 190 11.19 5.76 23.97
CA THR A 190 10.33 6.95 24.02
C THR A 190 9.39 7.05 22.83
N ALA A 191 9.89 6.82 21.61
CA ALA A 191 9.06 6.84 20.41
C ALA A 191 8.03 5.70 20.42
N TRP A 192 8.44 4.51 20.88
CA TRP A 192 7.54 3.36 21.01
C TRP A 192 6.43 3.60 22.03
N GLU A 193 6.76 4.14 23.21
CA GLU A 193 5.77 4.49 24.24
C GLU A 193 4.78 5.54 23.76
N ARG A 194 5.25 6.56 23.02
CA ARG A 194 4.41 7.58 22.39
C ARG A 194 3.43 6.95 21.39
N ALA A 195 3.93 6.11 20.48
CA ALA A 195 3.10 5.41 19.51
C ALA A 195 2.05 4.51 20.19
N ARG A 196 2.44 3.76 21.24
CA ARG A 196 1.51 2.93 22.03
C ARG A 196 0.49 3.76 22.79
N TYR A 197 0.87 4.92 23.31
CA TYR A 197 -0.05 5.83 23.98
C TYR A 197 -1.11 6.35 23.01
N ILE A 198 -0.70 6.81 21.82
CA ILE A 198 -1.60 7.27 20.77
C ILE A 198 -2.52 6.13 20.29
N ALA A 199 -1.97 4.94 20.09
CA ALA A 199 -2.74 3.75 19.75
C ALA A 199 -3.80 3.43 20.81
N ARG A 200 -3.44 3.36 22.09
CA ARG A 200 -4.40 3.13 23.19
C ARG A 200 -5.49 4.18 23.22
N ALA A 201 -5.13 5.45 23.12
CA ALA A 201 -6.09 6.54 23.14
C ALA A 201 -7.09 6.42 21.98
N ALA A 202 -6.62 6.14 20.77
CA ALA A 202 -7.48 5.96 19.59
C ALA A 202 -8.41 4.75 19.72
N LEU A 203 -7.91 3.63 20.27
CA LEU A 203 -8.66 2.38 20.47
C LEU A 203 -9.65 2.45 21.65
N THR A 204 -9.58 3.50 22.48
CA THR A 204 -10.44 3.74 23.65
C THR A 204 -11.27 5.02 23.52
N GLY A 205 -11.49 5.49 22.29
CA GLY A 205 -12.48 6.50 21.98
C GLY A 205 -11.94 7.87 21.58
N SER A 206 -10.63 8.09 21.58
CA SER A 206 -10.05 9.32 21.03
C SER A 206 -10.24 9.37 19.51
N VAL A 207 -10.73 10.50 19.00
CA VAL A 207 -11.02 10.71 17.59
C VAL A 207 -10.18 11.86 17.05
N TYR A 208 -9.40 11.59 16.00
CA TYR A 208 -8.69 12.64 15.28
C TYR A 208 -9.58 13.26 14.20
N LYS A 209 -10.35 14.27 14.62
CA LYS A 209 -11.44 14.87 13.83
C LYS A 209 -11.08 15.28 12.39
N PRO A 210 -9.90 15.89 12.10
CA PRO A 210 -9.59 16.36 10.74
C PRO A 210 -9.64 15.27 9.68
N VAL A 211 -9.23 14.04 10.02
CA VAL A 211 -9.21 12.89 9.10
C VAL A 211 -10.61 12.38 8.77
N GLY A 212 -11.61 12.66 9.60
CA GLY A 212 -12.99 12.24 9.40
C GLY A 212 -13.10 10.76 9.04
N HIS A 213 -13.57 10.47 7.84
CA HIS A 213 -13.81 9.12 7.33
C HIS A 213 -12.82 8.69 6.23
N ALA A 214 -11.62 9.27 6.17
CA ALA A 214 -10.60 8.82 5.24
C ALA A 214 -10.23 7.35 5.46
N THR A 215 -10.03 6.63 4.37
CA THR A 215 -9.51 5.25 4.36
C THR A 215 -8.21 5.14 3.57
N HIS A 216 -7.76 6.23 2.94
CA HIS A 216 -6.54 6.27 2.14
C HIS A 216 -5.80 7.56 2.45
N TYR A 217 -4.48 7.50 2.35
CA TYR A 217 -3.63 8.67 2.37
C TYR A 217 -2.37 8.39 1.55
N HIS A 218 -1.69 9.45 1.17
CA HIS A 218 -0.34 9.38 0.63
C HIS A 218 0.38 10.69 0.97
N THR A 219 1.70 10.71 0.84
CA THR A 219 2.48 11.94 1.02
C THR A 219 2.33 12.85 -0.19
N ASP A 220 2.50 14.15 -0.01
CA ASP A 220 2.35 15.15 -1.07
C ASP A 220 3.41 15.05 -2.18
N TRP A 221 4.49 14.28 -1.96
CA TRP A 221 5.53 13.96 -2.96
C TRP A 221 5.33 12.65 -3.73
N VAL A 222 4.15 12.01 -3.63
CA VAL A 222 3.80 10.85 -4.47
C VAL A 222 2.44 11.03 -5.13
N VAL A 223 2.21 10.39 -6.28
CA VAL A 223 0.93 10.42 -7.01
C VAL A 223 0.47 9.00 -7.33
N PRO A 224 -0.26 8.34 -6.41
CA PRO A 224 -0.87 7.05 -6.69
C PRO A 224 -2.01 7.19 -7.70
N TYR A 225 -2.16 6.23 -8.62
CA TYR A 225 -3.21 6.30 -9.65
C TYR A 225 -4.63 6.35 -9.06
N TRP A 226 -4.85 5.70 -7.91
CA TRP A 226 -6.13 5.67 -7.23
C TRP A 226 -6.54 7.03 -6.64
N SER A 227 -5.60 7.94 -6.42
CA SER A 227 -5.91 9.24 -5.79
C SER A 227 -6.92 10.05 -6.61
N ALA A 228 -6.91 9.89 -7.93
CA ALA A 228 -7.83 10.53 -8.86
C ALA A 228 -9.28 10.00 -8.80
N SER A 229 -9.52 8.81 -8.22
CA SER A 229 -10.86 8.23 -8.10
C SER A 229 -11.51 8.49 -6.72
N LEU A 230 -10.79 9.15 -5.82
CA LEU A 230 -11.20 9.45 -4.45
C LEU A 230 -11.35 10.96 -4.21
N GLU A 231 -12.00 11.32 -3.11
CA GLU A 231 -12.12 12.72 -2.68
C GLU A 231 -10.98 13.06 -1.73
N LYS A 232 -10.14 14.05 -2.09
CA LYS A 232 -9.14 14.64 -1.18
C LYS A 232 -9.86 15.48 -0.13
N ILE A 233 -9.75 15.14 1.16
CA ILE A 233 -10.58 15.77 2.21
C ILE A 233 -9.82 16.61 3.23
N THR A 234 -8.55 16.29 3.51
CA THR A 234 -7.74 17.06 4.45
C THR A 234 -6.25 16.78 4.22
N GLU A 235 -5.42 17.64 4.79
CA GLU A 235 -3.97 17.51 4.81
C GLU A 235 -3.50 17.63 6.26
N VAL A 236 -2.59 16.74 6.65
CA VAL A 236 -1.98 16.75 7.98
C VAL A 236 -0.48 16.60 7.79
N SER A 237 0.26 17.65 8.14
CA SER A 237 1.68 17.76 7.79
C SER A 237 1.84 17.57 6.27
N THR A 238 2.51 16.51 5.82
CA THR A 238 2.73 16.22 4.41
C THR A 238 1.79 15.13 3.87
N HIS A 239 0.88 14.62 4.69
CA HIS A 239 -0.04 13.55 4.32
C HIS A 239 -1.36 14.12 3.82
N LEU A 240 -1.72 13.73 2.60
CA LEU A 240 -3.00 14.04 1.96
C LEU A 240 -3.96 12.87 2.20
N PHE A 241 -5.13 13.15 2.78
CA PHE A 241 -6.12 12.15 3.15
C PHE A 241 -7.29 12.12 2.19
N PHE A 242 -7.75 10.91 1.89
CA PHE A 242 -8.79 10.65 0.91
C PHE A 242 -9.88 9.73 1.44
N ARG A 243 -11.11 9.99 1.03
CA ARG A 243 -12.26 9.10 1.24
C ARG A 243 -12.85 8.64 -0.08
N TRP A 244 -13.58 7.53 -0.03
CA TRP A 244 -14.39 7.06 -1.16
C TRP A 244 -15.36 8.12 -1.67
N THR A 245 -15.56 8.16 -2.98
CA THR A 245 -16.62 8.95 -3.60
C THR A 245 -17.99 8.33 -3.31
N GLY A 246 -19.02 9.16 -3.21
CA GLY A 246 -20.40 8.70 -3.01
C GLY A 246 -20.65 8.03 -1.65
N TRP A 247 -21.55 7.04 -1.62
CA TRP A 247 -22.06 6.47 -0.36
C TRP A 247 -20.97 5.81 0.51
N TRP A 248 -19.99 5.15 -0.11
CA TRP A 248 -18.89 4.47 0.59
C TRP A 248 -18.01 5.43 1.42
N GLY A 249 -18.00 6.73 1.12
CA GLY A 249 -17.27 7.74 1.88
C GLY A 249 -18.06 8.37 3.02
N THR A 250 -19.33 8.00 3.19
CA THR A 250 -20.23 8.61 4.17
C THR A 250 -20.28 7.81 5.47
N PRO A 251 -20.60 8.44 6.62
CA PRO A 251 -20.62 7.76 7.93
C PRO A 251 -21.43 6.44 7.97
N PRO A 252 -22.59 6.30 7.29
CA PRO A 252 -23.34 5.04 7.26
C PRO A 252 -22.61 3.82 6.69
N ALA A 253 -21.57 4.02 5.86
CA ALA A 253 -20.77 2.92 5.31
C ALA A 253 -19.85 2.27 6.37
N PHE A 254 -19.53 2.98 7.46
CA PHE A 254 -18.60 2.56 8.50
C PHE A 254 -19.32 1.84 9.64
N ASN A 255 -20.06 0.79 9.27
CA ASN A 255 -21.00 0.05 10.12
C ASN A 255 -20.50 -1.32 10.56
N ARG A 256 -19.27 -1.70 10.21
CA ARG A 256 -18.72 -2.99 10.63
C ARG A 256 -18.12 -2.91 12.03
N THR A 257 -18.32 -3.98 12.78
CA THR A 257 -17.80 -4.12 14.13
C THR A 257 -16.41 -4.75 14.08
N TYR A 258 -15.54 -4.29 14.98
CA TYR A 258 -14.29 -4.95 15.30
C TYR A 258 -14.52 -6.41 15.72
N ALA A 259 -13.65 -7.34 15.31
CA ALA A 259 -13.86 -8.77 15.53
C ALA A 259 -13.61 -9.24 16.97
N GLY A 260 -12.93 -8.45 17.80
CA GLY A 260 -12.63 -8.79 19.20
C GLY A 260 -11.44 -9.75 19.40
N ILE A 261 -10.90 -10.32 18.32
CA ILE A 261 -9.79 -11.27 18.34
C ILE A 261 -8.74 -10.81 17.34
N GLU A 262 -7.54 -10.49 17.83
CA GLU A 262 -6.41 -10.13 16.95
C GLU A 262 -5.58 -11.36 16.57
N PRO A 263 -5.14 -11.49 15.31
CA PRO A 263 -4.17 -12.50 14.92
C PRO A 263 -2.82 -12.29 15.63
N ASN A 264 -2.12 -13.39 15.92
CA ASN A 264 -0.72 -13.34 16.32
C ASN A 264 0.16 -13.11 15.08
N ILE A 265 0.79 -11.94 14.99
CA ILE A 265 1.69 -11.57 13.89
C ILE A 265 3.13 -11.80 14.32
N ALA A 266 3.78 -12.84 13.81
CA ALA A 266 5.14 -13.20 14.20
C ALA A 266 6.16 -12.04 14.03
N LEU A 267 5.99 -11.20 13.01
CA LEU A 267 6.86 -10.05 12.77
C LEU A 267 6.83 -9.01 13.92
N MET A 268 5.74 -8.97 14.70
CA MET A 268 5.59 -8.08 15.85
C MET A 268 6.35 -8.55 17.10
N ALA A 269 6.76 -9.81 17.18
CA ALA A 269 7.46 -10.35 18.35
C ALA A 269 8.77 -9.60 18.65
N ARG A 270 9.41 -8.98 17.65
CA ARG A 270 10.59 -8.13 17.85
C ARG A 270 10.29 -6.82 18.58
N LEU A 271 9.12 -6.22 18.35
CA LEU A 271 8.74 -4.93 18.92
C LEU A 271 7.97 -5.09 20.24
N SER A 272 7.21 -6.18 20.38
CA SER A 272 6.44 -6.48 21.57
C SER A 272 6.39 -7.99 21.85
N PRO A 273 7.46 -8.57 22.41
CA PRO A 273 7.49 -10.00 22.73
C PRO A 273 6.31 -10.41 23.63
N GLY A 274 5.99 -9.64 24.68
CA GLY A 274 4.98 -10.02 25.67
C GLY A 274 3.54 -10.08 25.15
N ALA A 275 3.19 -9.32 24.11
CA ALA A 275 1.84 -9.37 23.51
C ALA A 275 1.71 -10.42 22.39
N PHE A 276 2.84 -10.89 21.86
CA PHE A 276 2.93 -11.80 20.71
C PHE A 276 3.72 -13.09 21.06
N GLN A 277 3.65 -13.54 22.31
CA GLN A 277 4.22 -14.80 22.81
C GLN A 277 3.20 -15.95 22.89
N SER A 278 3.69 -17.19 22.76
CA SER A 278 2.95 -18.43 22.98
C SER A 278 2.51 -18.57 24.45
N ASP A 279 1.33 -19.12 24.67
CA ASP A 279 0.63 -19.29 25.96
C ASP A 279 1.50 -19.87 27.13
N PRO A 280 1.57 -19.22 28.31
CA PRO A 280 2.35 -19.67 29.47
C PRO A 280 1.81 -20.96 30.13
N SER A 281 0.60 -21.42 29.81
CA SER A 281 0.10 -22.72 30.30
C SER A 281 0.84 -23.93 29.70
N LEU A 282 1.68 -23.72 28.68
CA LEU A 282 2.51 -24.75 28.07
C LEU A 282 3.87 -24.96 28.76
N GLU A 283 4.28 -24.03 29.63
CA GLU A 283 5.61 -23.99 30.25
C GLU A 283 5.72 -24.87 31.51
N THR A 284 4.59 -25.28 32.10
CA THR A 284 4.56 -26.14 33.31
C THR A 284 4.69 -27.64 32.98
N LEU A 285 4.64 -28.04 31.70
CA LEU A 285 4.65 -29.46 31.32
C LEU A 285 6.02 -30.01 30.91
N LEU A 286 7.04 -29.15 30.67
CA LEU A 286 8.39 -29.61 30.31
C LEU A 286 9.45 -28.59 30.77
N PRO A 287 10.36 -28.92 31.70
CA PRO A 287 11.48 -28.04 32.02
C PRO A 287 12.48 -28.07 30.85
N GLY A 288 12.63 -26.95 30.14
CA GLY A 288 13.75 -26.73 29.22
C GLY A 288 13.45 -26.32 27.77
N ALA A 289 12.23 -25.87 27.43
CA ALA A 289 11.92 -25.45 26.06
C ALA A 289 11.56 -23.95 25.98
N VAL A 290 12.53 -23.13 25.56
CA VAL A 290 12.33 -21.72 25.21
C VAL A 290 12.04 -21.59 23.71
N GLY A 291 10.83 -21.13 23.35
CA GLY A 291 10.61 -20.03 22.37
C GLY A 291 10.14 -20.31 20.92
N THR A 292 8.82 -20.05 20.66
CA THR A 292 8.15 -19.32 19.54
C THR A 292 8.37 -19.71 18.06
N ASP A 293 7.47 -19.64 17.05
CA ASP A 293 6.02 -19.73 16.75
C ASP A 293 5.99 -19.77 15.18
N GLY A 294 5.33 -20.66 14.43
CA GLY A 294 4.80 -21.98 14.73
C GLY A 294 5.75 -23.03 14.15
N ALA A 295 6.35 -23.81 15.05
CA ALA A 295 7.38 -24.79 14.74
C ALA A 295 8.31 -24.38 13.57
N PHE A 296 8.93 -23.19 13.68
CA PHE A 296 10.35 -23.15 13.35
C PHE A 296 11.04 -23.97 14.43
N VAL A 297 10.98 -25.29 14.25
CA VAL A 297 12.04 -26.14 14.76
C VAL A 297 13.26 -25.58 14.06
N ASP A 298 14.19 -24.99 14.81
CA ASP A 298 15.50 -24.66 14.27
C ASP A 298 15.96 -25.89 13.49
N PRO A 299 16.24 -25.80 12.18
CA PRO A 299 16.73 -26.95 11.42
C PRO A 299 17.87 -27.64 12.16
N ALA A 300 18.73 -26.91 12.87
CA ALA A 300 19.81 -27.46 13.66
C ALA A 300 19.35 -28.23 14.92
N SER A 301 18.14 -27.96 15.45
CA SER A 301 17.56 -28.62 16.63
C SER A 301 16.87 -29.96 16.36
N ILE A 302 16.61 -30.31 15.10
CA ILE A 302 16.20 -31.67 14.74
C ILE A 302 17.45 -32.57 14.93
N PRO A 303 17.42 -33.71 15.63
CA PRO A 303 18.60 -34.58 15.67
C PRO A 303 18.83 -35.20 14.27
N GLN A 304 20.09 -35.37 13.84
CA GLN A 304 20.40 -35.94 12.51
C GLN A 304 19.80 -37.34 12.32
N SER A 305 19.54 -38.05 13.41
CA SER A 305 18.81 -39.33 13.47
C SER A 305 17.30 -39.24 13.19
N ALA A 306 16.70 -38.04 13.24
CA ALA A 306 15.28 -37.80 12.94
C ALA A 306 15.03 -37.34 11.49
N VAL A 307 16.08 -37.22 10.68
CA VAL A 307 15.99 -37.03 9.23
C VAL A 307 16.08 -38.41 8.58
N PRO A 308 14.99 -38.99 8.07
CA PRO A 308 15.06 -40.27 7.35
C PRO A 308 15.98 -40.09 6.13
N ALA A 309 16.79 -41.11 5.82
CA ALA A 309 17.66 -41.09 4.65
C ALA A 309 16.82 -40.77 3.40
N PRO A 310 17.13 -39.69 2.65
CA PRO A 310 16.35 -39.33 1.49
C PRO A 310 16.47 -40.46 0.46
N MET A 311 15.33 -40.98 0.02
CA MET A 311 15.29 -41.78 -1.20
C MET A 311 15.51 -40.80 -2.36
N ALA A 312 16.78 -40.51 -2.65
CA ALA A 312 17.14 -39.82 -3.88
C ALA A 312 16.55 -40.64 -5.04
N ALA A 313 15.75 -40.00 -5.90
CA ALA A 313 15.48 -40.56 -7.21
C ALA A 313 16.86 -40.79 -7.86
N GLU A 314 17.12 -42.01 -8.32
CA GLU A 314 18.43 -42.47 -8.82
C GLU A 314 19.18 -41.36 -9.59
N GLY A 315 20.38 -41.00 -9.10
CA GLY A 315 21.21 -39.91 -9.62
C GLY A 315 21.50 -38.86 -8.54
N GLY A 316 22.73 -38.88 -8.01
CA GLY A 316 23.18 -38.20 -6.79
C GLY A 316 23.25 -36.66 -6.80
N ASP A 317 22.48 -35.97 -7.62
CA ASP A 317 22.40 -34.50 -7.67
C ASP A 317 20.97 -33.98 -7.79
N SER A 318 19.98 -34.77 -7.37
CA SER A 318 18.58 -34.36 -7.51
C SER A 318 18.21 -33.28 -6.47
N ASN A 319 17.73 -32.14 -6.96
CA ASN A 319 17.07 -31.12 -6.14
C ASN A 319 15.63 -31.53 -5.75
N ASN A 320 15.29 -32.81 -5.86
CA ASN A 320 13.96 -33.35 -5.60
C ASN A 320 14.04 -34.38 -4.47
N PHE A 321 13.41 -34.08 -3.33
CA PHE A 321 13.37 -34.94 -2.16
C PHE A 321 11.96 -35.50 -1.95
N MET A 322 11.87 -36.80 -1.67
CA MET A 322 10.63 -37.50 -1.38
C MET A 322 10.78 -38.26 -0.07
N LEU A 323 9.84 -38.10 0.86
CA LEU A 323 9.87 -38.84 2.13
C LEU A 323 8.52 -39.15 2.73
N THR A 324 8.50 -40.13 3.62
CA THR A 324 7.38 -40.40 4.51
C THR A 324 7.52 -39.55 5.77
N LEU A 325 6.48 -38.81 6.13
CA LEU A 325 6.44 -38.01 7.36
C LEU A 325 6.52 -38.93 8.59
N PRO A 326 7.35 -38.62 9.59
CA PRO A 326 7.37 -39.35 10.85
C PRO A 326 5.98 -39.40 11.51
N LYS A 327 5.60 -40.54 12.09
CA LYS A 327 4.31 -40.64 12.79
C LYS A 327 4.29 -39.70 14.00
N GLY A 328 3.24 -38.88 14.11
CA GLY A 328 3.04 -37.96 15.24
C GLY A 328 3.84 -36.64 15.14
N ILE A 329 4.56 -36.38 14.04
CA ILE A 329 5.20 -35.08 13.83
C ILE A 329 4.15 -33.97 13.70
N ASN A 330 4.36 -32.85 14.40
CA ASN A 330 3.47 -31.70 14.34
C ASN A 330 3.45 -31.16 12.89
N PRO A 331 2.26 -30.95 12.28
CA PRO A 331 2.13 -30.36 10.94
C PRO A 331 2.85 -29.03 10.74
N ASP A 332 2.99 -28.23 11.80
CA ASP A 332 3.70 -26.96 11.71
C ASP A 332 5.22 -27.17 11.51
N ALA A 333 5.78 -28.30 11.92
CA ALA A 333 7.20 -28.62 11.79
C ALA A 333 7.62 -29.12 10.38
N PHE A 334 6.67 -29.34 9.46
CA PHE A 334 6.96 -29.91 8.15
C PHE A 334 7.84 -28.98 7.30
N ALA A 335 7.62 -27.66 7.40
CA ALA A 335 8.41 -26.67 6.68
C ALA A 335 9.87 -26.64 7.18
N ALA A 336 10.08 -26.73 8.50
CA ALA A 336 11.42 -26.80 9.08
C ALA A 336 12.17 -28.06 8.65
N LEU A 337 11.48 -29.22 8.62
CA LEU A 337 12.05 -30.46 8.10
C LEU A 337 12.49 -30.31 6.64
N ALA A 338 11.65 -29.70 5.80
CA ALA A 338 11.97 -29.48 4.40
C ALA A 338 13.14 -28.51 4.19
N ILE A 339 13.17 -27.38 4.90
CA ILE A 339 14.27 -26.41 4.86
C ILE A 339 15.58 -27.09 5.24
N ARG A 340 15.55 -27.95 6.27
CA ARG A 340 16.74 -28.71 6.68
C ARG A 340 17.19 -29.69 5.60
N THR A 341 16.27 -30.46 5.02
CA THR A 341 16.59 -31.42 3.96
C THR A 341 17.14 -30.71 2.71
N CYS A 342 16.61 -29.53 2.40
CA CYS A 342 17.06 -28.72 1.28
C CYS A 342 18.45 -28.09 1.47
N GLY A 343 18.92 -27.91 2.71
CA GLY A 343 20.22 -27.32 3.02
C GLY A 343 20.41 -25.95 2.35
N GLU A 344 21.57 -25.73 1.73
CA GLU A 344 21.95 -24.48 1.03
C GLU A 344 21.64 -24.50 -0.48
N ARG A 345 20.88 -25.49 -0.97
CA ARG A 345 20.61 -25.62 -2.42
C ARG A 345 19.72 -24.47 -2.94
N PRO A 346 20.11 -23.71 -3.97
CA PRO A 346 19.32 -22.57 -4.46
C PRO A 346 17.98 -23.01 -5.08
N TYR A 347 17.90 -24.24 -5.59
CA TYR A 347 16.66 -24.88 -6.01
C TYR A 347 16.43 -26.16 -5.21
N CYS A 348 15.26 -26.32 -4.59
CA CYS A 348 14.88 -27.53 -3.86
C CYS A 348 13.38 -27.75 -3.88
N LYS A 349 12.97 -28.95 -4.30
CA LYS A 349 11.59 -29.43 -4.26
C LYS A 349 11.49 -30.60 -3.29
N PHE A 350 10.83 -30.39 -2.18
CA PHE A 350 10.61 -31.38 -1.14
C PHE A 350 9.13 -31.79 -1.13
N MET A 351 8.86 -33.09 -1.19
CA MET A 351 7.52 -33.65 -1.21
C MET A 351 7.40 -34.75 -0.16
N ALA A 352 6.31 -34.77 0.59
CA ALA A 352 6.13 -35.73 1.66
C ALA A 352 4.71 -36.29 1.76
N TRP A 353 4.61 -37.54 2.22
CA TRP A 353 3.37 -38.30 2.40
C TRP A 353 3.25 -38.78 3.85
N ALA A 354 2.03 -38.78 4.39
CA ALA A 354 1.76 -39.29 5.74
C ALA A 354 1.77 -40.83 5.80
N ASP A 355 1.46 -41.51 4.70
CA ASP A 355 1.48 -42.97 4.60
C ASP A 355 2.70 -43.43 3.79
N ALA A 356 3.50 -44.33 4.40
CA ALA A 356 4.64 -44.98 3.74
C ALA A 356 4.22 -45.73 2.47
N LYS A 357 3.02 -46.32 2.45
CA LYS A 357 2.49 -47.06 1.28
C LYS A 357 2.21 -46.15 0.09
N GLN A 358 1.99 -44.86 0.33
CA GLN A 358 1.72 -43.85 -0.70
C GLN A 358 2.98 -43.08 -1.10
N THR A 359 4.07 -43.26 -0.35
CA THR A 359 5.34 -42.56 -0.62
C THR A 359 6.00 -43.15 -1.87
N PRO A 360 6.19 -42.35 -2.94
CA PRO A 360 6.79 -42.81 -4.19
C PRO A 360 8.29 -43.11 -4.02
N ALA A 361 8.76 -44.19 -4.66
CA ALA A 361 10.17 -44.56 -4.66
C ALA A 361 10.97 -43.98 -5.85
N ARG A 362 10.29 -43.46 -6.89
CA ARG A 362 10.89 -42.96 -8.13
C ARG A 362 10.09 -41.81 -8.72
N LEU A 363 10.76 -40.96 -9.50
CA LEU A 363 10.15 -39.95 -10.37
C LEU A 363 10.01 -40.52 -11.80
N PRO A 364 9.06 -40.02 -12.61
CA PRO A 364 8.04 -39.00 -12.31
C PRO A 364 6.87 -39.55 -11.49
N LEU A 365 6.17 -38.67 -10.77
CA LEU A 365 5.02 -39.04 -9.94
C LEU A 365 3.77 -39.29 -10.78
N SER A 366 3.01 -40.34 -10.45
CA SER A 366 1.66 -40.54 -11.00
C SER A 366 0.67 -39.51 -10.44
N SER A 367 -0.43 -39.26 -11.15
CA SER A 367 -1.51 -38.37 -10.70
C SER A 367 -2.08 -38.79 -9.34
N ALA A 368 -2.19 -40.10 -9.09
CA ALA A 368 -2.64 -40.65 -7.81
C ALA A 368 -1.64 -40.40 -6.66
N GLN A 369 -0.34 -40.39 -6.94
CA GLN A 369 0.69 -40.07 -5.95
C GLN A 369 0.73 -38.56 -5.65
N VAL A 370 0.52 -37.72 -6.67
CA VAL A 370 0.43 -36.27 -6.48
C VAL A 370 -0.81 -35.89 -5.67
N SER A 371 -1.95 -36.55 -5.90
CA SER A 371 -3.21 -36.24 -5.19
C SER A 371 -3.21 -36.69 -3.72
N THR A 372 -2.39 -37.69 -3.37
CA THR A 372 -2.23 -38.18 -1.98
C THR A 372 -1.12 -37.49 -1.22
N MET A 373 -0.42 -36.53 -1.84
CA MET A 373 0.65 -35.77 -1.21
C MET A 373 0.13 -35.02 0.02
N SER A 374 0.88 -35.13 1.11
CA SER A 374 0.53 -34.53 2.40
C SER A 374 1.15 -33.14 2.59
N PHE A 375 2.36 -32.96 2.08
CA PHE A 375 3.13 -31.73 2.23
C PHE A 375 4.06 -31.50 1.03
N SER A 376 4.21 -30.25 0.61
CA SER A 376 5.10 -29.84 -0.49
C SER A 376 5.81 -28.55 -0.11
N TYR A 377 7.12 -28.51 -0.32
CA TYR A 377 7.94 -27.32 -0.20
C TYR A 377 8.74 -27.12 -1.48
N LEU A 378 8.76 -25.90 -2.00
CA LEU A 378 9.56 -25.54 -3.17
C LEU A 378 10.32 -24.26 -2.85
N ARG A 379 11.65 -24.31 -2.99
CA ARG A 379 12.57 -23.17 -2.97
C ARG A 379 13.19 -23.02 -4.35
N ASP A 380 13.16 -21.80 -4.87
CA ASP A 380 13.86 -21.34 -6.05
C ASP A 380 14.35 -19.91 -5.78
N GLU A 381 15.59 -19.79 -5.32
CA GLU A 381 16.21 -18.52 -4.97
C GLU A 381 16.39 -17.61 -6.19
N THR A 382 16.54 -18.17 -7.38
CA THR A 382 16.69 -17.38 -8.62
C THR A 382 15.42 -16.61 -8.97
N GLN A 383 14.27 -17.08 -8.52
CA GLN A 383 12.97 -16.44 -8.69
C GLN A 383 12.44 -15.79 -7.40
N GLY A 384 13.23 -15.78 -6.32
CA GLY A 384 12.78 -15.32 -5.00
C GLY A 384 11.58 -16.10 -4.46
N PHE A 385 11.44 -17.37 -4.84
CA PHE A 385 10.27 -18.18 -4.56
C PHE A 385 10.56 -19.22 -3.47
N ALA A 386 9.83 -19.16 -2.35
CA ALA A 386 9.84 -20.21 -1.34
C ALA A 386 8.42 -20.43 -0.83
N LYS A 387 7.88 -21.64 -1.00
CA LYS A 387 6.49 -21.92 -0.61
C LYS A 387 6.34 -23.30 0.00
N ALA A 388 5.70 -23.35 1.17
CA ALA A 388 5.25 -24.55 1.83
C ALA A 388 3.72 -24.69 1.70
N LEU A 389 3.24 -25.86 1.32
CA LEU A 389 1.83 -26.18 1.12
C LEU A 389 1.48 -27.49 1.83
N TRP A 390 0.31 -27.52 2.47
CA TRP A 390 -0.22 -28.66 3.19
C TRP A 390 -1.48 -29.18 2.51
N ASN A 391 -1.68 -30.48 2.57
CA ASN A 391 -2.98 -31.06 2.25
C ASN A 391 -3.97 -30.73 3.37
N CYS A 392 -4.77 -29.67 3.18
CA CYS A 392 -5.70 -29.21 4.20
C CYS A 392 -6.88 -30.16 4.47
N GLY A 393 -7.07 -31.19 3.65
CA GLY A 393 -7.97 -32.30 3.96
C GLY A 393 -7.41 -33.26 5.03
N GLN A 394 -6.08 -33.36 5.12
CA GLN A 394 -5.38 -34.17 6.12
C GLN A 394 -4.92 -33.35 7.34
N PHE A 395 -4.48 -32.11 7.11
CA PHE A 395 -3.92 -31.22 8.13
C PHE A 395 -4.56 -29.83 8.05
N ARG A 396 -5.56 -29.55 8.89
CA ARG A 396 -6.27 -28.26 8.88
C ARG A 396 -5.28 -27.11 9.10
N ARG A 397 -5.31 -26.10 8.22
CA ARG A 397 -4.53 -24.86 8.36
C ARG A 397 -5.46 -23.65 8.56
N PRO A 398 -5.00 -22.63 9.30
CA PRO A 398 -5.79 -21.42 9.56
C PRO A 398 -5.94 -20.54 8.31
N SER A 399 -5.05 -20.70 7.32
CA SER A 399 -5.06 -19.90 6.09
C SER A 399 -5.25 -20.76 4.85
N PRO A 400 -6.25 -20.46 3.99
CA PRO A 400 -6.46 -21.17 2.73
C PRO A 400 -5.27 -21.11 1.76
N VAL A 401 -4.41 -20.10 1.87
CA VAL A 401 -3.24 -19.97 0.97
C VAL A 401 -2.11 -20.96 1.29
N GLN A 402 -2.17 -21.58 2.47
CA GLN A 402 -1.27 -22.67 2.88
C GLN A 402 -1.78 -24.04 2.40
N CYS A 403 -2.98 -24.09 1.82
CA CYS A 403 -3.56 -25.32 1.32
C CYS A 403 -3.11 -25.63 -0.09
N MET A 404 -2.73 -26.88 -0.33
CA MET A 404 -2.61 -27.40 -1.68
C MET A 404 -3.95 -27.27 -2.40
N ARG A 405 -3.90 -26.91 -3.69
CA ARG A 405 -5.09 -26.97 -4.53
C ARG A 405 -5.52 -28.43 -4.64
N ALA A 406 -6.79 -28.70 -4.37
CA ALA A 406 -7.37 -30.02 -4.60
C ALA A 406 -7.15 -30.39 -6.07
N GLN A 407 -6.30 -31.38 -6.32
CA GLN A 407 -6.13 -31.97 -7.63
C GLN A 407 -7.32 -32.90 -7.82
N ILE A 408 -8.26 -32.51 -8.70
CA ILE A 408 -9.31 -33.43 -9.14
C ILE A 408 -8.57 -34.66 -9.69
N PRO A 409 -8.79 -35.87 -9.17
CA PRO A 409 -8.17 -37.06 -9.74
C PRO A 409 -8.47 -37.02 -11.23
N ALA A 410 -7.44 -37.01 -12.07
CA ALA A 410 -7.61 -37.40 -13.45
C ALA A 410 -8.07 -38.84 -13.38
N GLU A 411 -9.38 -39.05 -13.37
CA GLU A 411 -9.99 -40.34 -13.57
C GLU A 411 -9.33 -40.88 -14.82
N ALA A 412 -8.67 -42.02 -14.68
CA ALA A 412 -8.07 -42.71 -15.80
C ALA A 412 -9.21 -42.95 -16.79
N ALA A 413 -9.30 -42.10 -17.80
CA ALA A 413 -10.20 -42.31 -18.90
C ALA A 413 -9.84 -43.71 -19.45
N PRO A 414 -10.76 -44.69 -19.41
CA PRO A 414 -10.49 -45.94 -20.07
C PRO A 414 -10.22 -45.59 -21.53
N ALA A 415 -9.13 -46.12 -22.07
CA ALA A 415 -8.82 -46.01 -23.49
C ALA A 415 -9.90 -46.77 -24.27
N THR A 416 -11.06 -46.13 -24.49
CA THR A 416 -12.03 -46.56 -25.47
C THR A 416 -11.47 -46.16 -26.81
N VAL A 417 -10.78 -47.12 -27.44
CA VAL A 417 -10.54 -47.12 -28.88
C VAL A 417 -11.90 -46.99 -29.56
N ALA A 418 -12.20 -45.80 -30.06
CA ALA A 418 -13.34 -45.62 -30.96
C ALA A 418 -13.03 -46.39 -32.25
N PRO A 419 -13.93 -47.26 -32.75
CA PRO A 419 -13.72 -47.93 -34.01
C PRO A 419 -13.76 -46.90 -35.16
N PRO A 420 -12.96 -47.11 -36.23
CA PRO A 420 -12.93 -46.17 -37.34
C PRO A 420 -14.28 -46.18 -38.07
N ILE A 421 -14.85 -45.00 -38.28
CA ILE A 421 -16.02 -44.81 -39.14
C ILE A 421 -15.53 -44.88 -40.60
N PRO A 422 -16.00 -45.82 -41.43
CA PRO A 422 -15.66 -45.86 -42.84
C PRO A 422 -16.43 -44.75 -43.59
N GLY A 423 -15.71 -43.90 -44.34
CA GLY A 423 -16.34 -43.08 -45.39
C GLY A 423 -16.40 -41.56 -45.18
N ALA A 424 -15.57 -40.95 -44.34
CA ALA A 424 -15.46 -39.49 -44.30
C ALA A 424 -14.35 -38.98 -45.24
N THR A 425 -14.74 -38.57 -46.45
CA THR A 425 -13.88 -37.85 -47.41
C THR A 425 -13.61 -36.43 -46.88
N PRO A 426 -12.38 -35.88 -47.01
CA PRO A 426 -12.10 -34.53 -46.51
C PRO A 426 -12.72 -33.48 -47.43
N ILE A 427 -13.58 -32.62 -46.87
CA ILE A 427 -14.07 -31.41 -47.56
C ILE A 427 -13.01 -30.32 -47.40
N ALA A 428 -12.58 -29.73 -48.52
CA ALA A 428 -11.63 -28.64 -48.59
C ALA A 428 -12.14 -27.38 -47.86
N ALA A 429 -11.23 -26.72 -47.14
CA ALA A 429 -11.51 -25.47 -46.43
C ALA A 429 -11.81 -24.32 -47.41
N PRO A 430 -12.74 -23.41 -47.09
CA PRO A 430 -12.99 -22.22 -47.90
C PRO A 430 -11.84 -21.20 -47.77
N ALA A 431 -11.59 -20.47 -48.87
CA ALA A 431 -10.50 -19.53 -49.04
C ALA A 431 -10.57 -18.32 -48.07
N PRO A 432 -9.41 -17.76 -47.65
CA PRO A 432 -9.38 -16.64 -46.72
C PRO A 432 -9.71 -15.29 -47.38
N LEU A 433 -10.51 -14.49 -46.68
CA LEU A 433 -10.84 -13.11 -47.03
C LEU A 433 -9.60 -12.21 -46.91
N ALA A 434 -9.31 -11.45 -47.98
CA ALA A 434 -8.21 -10.52 -48.05
C ALA A 434 -8.59 -9.16 -47.44
N GLY A 435 -7.77 -8.67 -46.51
CA GLY A 435 -7.82 -7.28 -46.05
C GLY A 435 -7.50 -7.13 -44.57
N ILE A 436 -6.23 -6.82 -44.28
CA ILE A 436 -5.68 -5.95 -43.22
C ILE A 436 -4.22 -6.40 -42.96
N ARG A 437 -3.31 -5.41 -43.03
CA ARG A 437 -1.85 -5.58 -43.04
C ARG A 437 -1.33 -6.27 -41.77
N ARG A 438 -0.53 -7.32 -41.94
CA ARG A 438 0.32 -7.91 -40.89
C ARG A 438 1.60 -7.09 -40.72
N LYS A 439 1.94 -6.74 -39.47
CA LYS A 439 3.28 -6.30 -39.07
C LYS A 439 4.15 -7.55 -38.91
N ALA A 440 5.33 -7.53 -39.54
CA ALA A 440 6.23 -8.66 -39.63
C ALA A 440 6.72 -9.15 -38.25
N GLU A 441 6.87 -10.47 -38.18
CA GLU A 441 7.49 -11.26 -37.13
C GLU A 441 9.00 -11.00 -37.13
N VAL A 442 9.57 -10.62 -35.98
CA VAL A 442 11.02 -10.49 -35.80
C VAL A 442 11.51 -11.68 -35.00
N ALA A 443 12.46 -12.39 -35.61
CA ALA A 443 13.15 -13.55 -35.08
C ALA A 443 13.91 -13.28 -33.77
N ALA A 444 14.07 -14.33 -32.96
CA ALA A 444 14.84 -14.34 -31.72
C ALA A 444 16.34 -14.12 -31.96
N PRO A 445 17.06 -13.36 -31.10
CA PRO A 445 18.52 -13.33 -31.09
C PRO A 445 19.12 -14.35 -30.10
N PRO A 446 20.38 -14.80 -30.34
CA PRO A 446 21.02 -15.88 -29.59
C PRO A 446 21.60 -15.43 -28.24
N ALA A 447 21.88 -16.41 -27.38
CA ALA A 447 22.45 -16.27 -26.05
C ALA A 447 23.90 -15.76 -26.05
N GLY A 448 24.19 -14.80 -25.16
CA GLY A 448 25.55 -14.45 -24.72
C GLY A 448 25.78 -12.94 -24.55
N THR A 449 26.40 -12.58 -23.41
CA THR A 449 26.94 -11.25 -22.99
C THR A 449 25.96 -10.27 -22.29
N PRO A 450 26.45 -9.40 -21.36
CA PRO A 450 25.89 -9.24 -20.02
C PRO A 450 25.10 -7.93 -19.84
N ALA A 451 24.46 -7.81 -18.69
CA ALA A 451 23.62 -6.70 -18.24
C ALA A 451 24.06 -5.31 -18.74
N GLN A 452 23.13 -4.61 -19.42
CA GLN A 452 23.17 -3.17 -19.64
C GLN A 452 21.89 -2.53 -19.13
N ASP A 453 22.08 -1.38 -18.48
CA ASP A 453 21.12 -0.57 -17.75
C ASP A 453 19.80 -0.30 -18.48
N LYS A 454 18.69 -0.36 -17.75
CA LYS A 454 17.41 0.19 -18.21
C LYS A 454 17.53 1.71 -18.31
N ALA A 455 17.58 2.21 -19.54
CA ALA A 455 17.55 3.64 -19.84
C ALA A 455 16.30 4.31 -19.24
N MET A 456 16.53 5.34 -18.42
CA MET A 456 15.52 6.32 -18.03
C MET A 456 15.02 7.04 -19.29
N VAL A 457 13.71 7.15 -19.45
CA VAL A 457 13.12 8.02 -20.49
C VAL A 457 13.30 9.45 -20.03
N SER A 458 14.34 10.10 -20.55
CA SER A 458 14.62 11.51 -20.35
C SER A 458 13.74 12.34 -21.28
N LEU A 459 12.91 13.21 -20.74
CA LEU A 459 12.25 14.27 -21.50
C LEU A 459 13.28 15.38 -21.77
N THR A 460 13.63 15.57 -23.04
CA THR A 460 14.58 16.59 -23.47
C THR A 460 14.01 17.99 -23.22
N LEU A 461 14.57 18.71 -22.26
CA LEU A 461 14.37 20.16 -22.08
C LEU A 461 15.36 20.95 -22.98
N PRO A 462 15.00 22.17 -23.45
CA PRO A 462 15.92 23.04 -24.17
C PRO A 462 17.06 23.55 -23.27
N ALA A 463 18.25 23.70 -23.85
CA ALA A 463 19.51 23.96 -23.14
C ALA A 463 19.57 25.27 -22.32
N PRO A 464 20.32 25.30 -21.19
CA PRO A 464 20.51 26.49 -20.38
C PRO A 464 21.54 27.45 -20.99
N LYS A 465 21.29 28.76 -20.88
CA LYS A 465 22.27 29.81 -21.20
C LYS A 465 23.26 30.02 -20.05
N PRO A 466 24.51 30.42 -20.33
CA PRO A 466 25.62 30.37 -19.38
C PRO A 466 25.50 31.41 -18.26
N SER A 467 25.94 31.02 -17.07
CA SER A 467 26.04 31.87 -15.88
C SER A 467 27.27 32.79 -15.95
N PRO A 468 27.15 34.09 -15.62
CA PRO A 468 28.31 34.93 -15.36
C PRO A 468 28.87 34.72 -13.94
N THR A 469 30.20 34.67 -13.89
CA THR A 469 31.10 34.44 -12.74
C THR A 469 30.91 35.46 -11.59
N PRO A 470 31.08 35.05 -10.31
CA PRO A 470 30.85 35.91 -9.16
C PRO A 470 32.00 36.90 -8.91
N ARG A 471 31.69 38.05 -8.32
CA ARG A 471 32.69 38.95 -7.72
C ARG A 471 32.33 39.18 -6.23
N PRO A 472 33.32 39.20 -5.32
CA PRO A 472 33.07 38.96 -3.90
C PRO A 472 32.70 40.22 -3.12
N THR A 473 32.03 39.98 -2.00
CA THR A 473 31.73 40.89 -0.90
C THR A 473 32.96 41.63 -0.36
N PRO A 474 32.76 42.86 0.14
CA PRO A 474 33.32 43.22 1.43
C PRO A 474 32.23 43.54 2.45
N GLU A 475 32.53 43.11 3.65
CA GLU A 475 31.82 43.18 4.92
C GLU A 475 32.02 44.58 5.60
N PRO A 476 31.60 44.82 6.85
CA PRO A 476 30.79 45.97 7.24
C PRO A 476 31.58 47.10 7.92
N ARG A 477 30.93 48.27 8.04
CA ARG A 477 31.08 49.16 9.19
C ARG A 477 29.72 49.63 9.65
#